data_AF-A0AAV3UB42-F1
#
_entry.id   AF-A0AAV3UB42-F1
#
_cell.length_a   1.000
_cell.length_b   1.000
_cell.length_c   1.000
_cell.angle_alpha   90.00
_cell.angle_beta   90.00
_cell.angle_gamma   90.00
#
_symmetry.space_group_name_H-M   'P 1'
#
loop_
_entity.id
_entity.type
_entity.pdbx_description
1 polymer ?
#
loop_
_entity_poly.entity_id
_entity_poly.type
_entity_poly.pdbx_seq_one_letter_code
_entity_poly.pdbx_strand_id
1 'polypeptide(L)'
;MLPERRVSGVKEYERKGLLERVEREGATVGASIPEEITVQGRDIDLREFVFEIKRRETIPPGERDRVEQAKTNLRRERLQRKQRLEEGDISREEGEILVDSIIGIDRALNALENLGAANLEAEERTKEAADQKRWMSFLQKALGKKDANKRSQL
;
A
#
# COMPACT_ATOMS: atom_id res chain seq x y z
N MET A 1 -16.45 -16.60 36.64
CA MET A 1 -16.80 -15.82 35.43
C MET A 1 -16.02 -14.52 35.52
N LEU A 2 -14.89 -14.41 34.81
CA LEU A 2 -14.08 -13.20 34.82
C LEU A 2 -14.77 -12.14 33.94
N PRO A 3 -14.86 -10.87 34.36
CA PRO A 3 -15.44 -9.83 33.52
C PRO A 3 -14.55 -9.64 32.28
N GLU A 4 -15.16 -9.68 31.10
CA GLU A 4 -14.49 -9.28 29.85
C GLU A 4 -13.94 -7.87 30.05
N ARG A 5 -12.60 -7.72 29.98
CA ARG A 5 -11.96 -6.41 29.95
C ARG A 5 -12.54 -5.67 28.75
N ARG A 6 -13.42 -4.69 28.99
CA ARG A 6 -13.74 -3.68 27.99
C ARG A 6 -12.43 -2.98 27.67
N VAL A 7 -11.88 -3.23 26.48
CA VAL A 7 -10.83 -2.40 25.93
C VAL A 7 -11.44 -1.02 25.79
N SER A 8 -10.98 -0.06 26.60
CA SER A 8 -11.44 1.31 26.44
C SER A 8 -10.96 1.82 25.09
N GLY A 9 -11.88 2.31 24.26
CA GLY A 9 -11.54 2.99 23.03
C GLY A 9 -10.53 4.12 23.27
N VAL A 10 -9.72 4.41 22.24
CA VAL A 10 -8.67 5.42 22.28
C VAL A 10 -9.25 6.77 22.70
N LYS A 11 -8.59 7.44 23.64
CA LYS A 11 -9.04 8.75 24.11
C LYS A 11 -8.76 9.81 23.04
N GLU A 12 -9.54 10.87 23.01
CA GLU A 12 -9.43 11.93 22.00
C GLU A 12 -8.02 12.53 21.89
N TYR A 13 -7.36 12.79 23.03
CA TYR A 13 -5.98 13.31 23.04
C TYR A 13 -4.96 12.29 22.48
N GLU A 14 -5.18 10.99 22.72
CA GLU A 14 -4.32 9.93 22.18
C GLU A 14 -4.52 9.81 20.67
N ARG A 15 -5.77 9.87 20.22
CA ARG A 15 -6.14 9.88 18.81
C ARG A 15 -5.50 11.05 18.07
N LYS A 16 -5.57 12.26 18.65
CA LYS A 16 -4.91 13.44 18.11
C LYS A 16 -3.41 13.22 17.94
N GLY A 17 -2.74 12.66 18.96
CA GLY A 17 -1.30 12.34 18.86
C GLY A 17 -0.97 11.29 17.79
N LEU A 18 -1.85 10.32 17.56
CA LEU A 18 -1.70 9.33 16.48
C LEU A 18 -1.86 9.98 15.10
N LEU A 19 -2.82 10.88 14.93
CA LEU A 19 -3.03 11.62 13.68
C LEU A 19 -1.85 12.57 13.38
N GLU A 20 -1.35 13.29 14.39
CA GLU A 20 -0.17 14.14 14.25
C GLU A 20 1.07 13.35 13.79
N ARG A 21 1.22 12.08 14.20
CA ARG A 21 2.31 11.21 13.71
C ARG A 21 2.17 10.90 12.21
N VAL A 22 0.94 10.69 11.73
CA VAL A 22 0.66 10.41 10.32
C VAL A 22 0.89 11.65 9.46
N GLU A 23 0.53 12.84 9.95
CA GLU A 23 0.57 14.10 9.20
C GLU A 23 1.93 14.80 9.26
N ARG A 24 2.84 14.35 10.14
CA ARG A 24 4.16 14.93 10.29
C ARG A 24 4.94 14.91 8.97
N GLU A 25 5.54 16.05 8.62
CA GLU A 25 6.50 16.12 7.53
C GLU A 25 7.65 15.12 7.74
N GLY A 26 7.93 14.32 6.71
CA GLY A 26 8.95 13.28 6.80
C GLY A 26 8.57 12.06 7.63
N ALA A 27 7.29 11.82 7.95
CA ALA A 27 6.84 10.61 8.65
C ALA A 27 7.32 9.30 7.99
N THR A 28 7.56 9.31 6.67
CA THR A 28 8.06 8.15 5.93
C THR A 28 9.57 7.91 6.07
N VAL A 29 10.33 8.85 6.64
CA VAL A 29 11.78 8.73 6.83
C VAL A 29 12.06 7.68 7.92
N GLY A 30 12.88 6.69 7.60
CA GLY A 30 13.16 5.56 8.50
C GLY A 30 12.01 4.55 8.66
N ALA A 31 10.80 4.86 8.19
CA ALA A 31 9.67 3.95 8.22
C ALA A 31 9.90 2.71 7.32
N SER A 32 9.30 1.58 7.70
CA SER A 32 9.33 0.36 6.90
C SER A 32 8.11 0.28 5.98
N ILE A 33 8.28 -0.35 4.82
CA ILE A 33 7.15 -0.72 3.96
C ILE A 33 6.50 -1.97 4.56
N PRO A 34 5.16 -2.02 4.73
CA PRO A 34 4.44 -3.19 5.19
C PRO A 34 4.76 -4.38 4.29
N GLU A 35 4.90 -5.56 4.89
CA GLU A 35 5.15 -6.79 4.11
C GLU A 35 3.99 -7.04 3.15
N GLU A 36 2.79 -6.97 3.70
CA GLU A 36 1.55 -7.26 3.01
C GLU A 36 0.54 -6.13 3.22
N ILE A 37 -0.39 -5.98 2.27
CA ILE A 37 -1.58 -5.17 2.42
C ILE A 37 -2.78 -5.84 1.77
N THR A 38 -3.91 -5.86 2.47
CA THR A 38 -5.19 -6.23 1.88
C THR A 38 -5.76 -5.06 1.07
N VAL A 39 -6.00 -5.28 -0.21
CA VAL A 39 -6.64 -4.34 -1.15
C VAL A 39 -7.88 -4.99 -1.73
N GLN A 40 -9.05 -4.40 -1.48
CA GLN A 40 -10.34 -4.93 -1.99
C GLN A 40 -10.54 -6.43 -1.66
N GLY A 41 -10.15 -6.83 -0.44
CA GLY A 41 -10.28 -8.22 0.04
C GLY A 41 -9.25 -9.20 -0.52
N ARG A 42 -8.14 -8.71 -1.09
CA ARG A 42 -7.03 -9.54 -1.56
C ARG A 42 -5.72 -9.05 -0.97
N ASP A 43 -4.95 -9.99 -0.48
CA ASP A 43 -3.64 -9.76 0.12
C ASP A 43 -2.57 -9.61 -0.95
N ILE A 44 -1.70 -8.61 -0.76
CA ILE A 44 -0.67 -8.19 -1.70
C ILE A 44 0.66 -8.04 -0.96
N ASP A 45 1.72 -8.69 -1.46
CA ASP A 45 3.10 -8.52 -1.00
C ASP A 45 3.67 -7.13 -1.36
N LEU A 46 3.22 -6.09 -0.65
CA LEU A 46 3.53 -4.69 -0.93
C LEU A 46 5.03 -4.41 -0.91
N ARG A 47 5.75 -4.97 0.05
CA ARG A 47 7.20 -4.76 0.19
C ARG A 47 7.95 -5.33 -1.01
N GLU A 48 7.65 -6.57 -1.38
CA GLU A 48 8.28 -7.23 -2.54
C GLU A 48 7.99 -6.45 -3.81
N PHE A 49 6.72 -6.06 -4.00
CA PHE A 49 6.27 -5.23 -5.12
C PHE A 49 7.09 -3.94 -5.26
N VAL A 50 7.22 -3.17 -4.19
CA VAL A 50 7.98 -1.92 -4.23
C VAL A 50 9.47 -2.15 -4.49
N PHE A 51 10.08 -3.18 -3.88
CA PHE A 51 11.50 -3.47 -4.11
C PHE A 51 11.81 -3.86 -5.55
N GLU A 52 10.99 -4.72 -6.16
CA GLU A 52 11.17 -5.12 -7.55
C GLU A 52 10.98 -3.96 -8.53
N ILE A 53 10.06 -3.04 -8.21
CA ILE A 53 9.88 -1.80 -8.96
C ILE A 53 11.12 -0.90 -8.86
N LYS A 54 11.64 -0.69 -7.65
CA LYS A 54 12.84 0.14 -7.42
C LYS A 54 14.12 -0.40 -8.06
N ARG A 55 14.18 -1.70 -8.37
CA ARG A 55 15.33 -2.34 -9.01
C ARG A 55 15.43 -2.06 -10.50
N ARG A 56 14.38 -1.52 -11.12
CA ARG A 56 14.32 -1.26 -12.56
C ARG A 56 14.48 0.22 -12.86
N GLU A 57 14.97 0.50 -14.05
CA GLU A 57 15.09 1.86 -14.58
C GLU A 57 13.78 2.33 -15.25
N THR A 58 13.00 1.41 -15.81
CA THR A 58 11.76 1.73 -16.56
C THR A 58 10.58 0.81 -16.23
N ILE A 59 9.38 1.36 -16.40
CA ILE A 59 8.07 0.65 -16.38
C ILE A 59 7.66 0.44 -17.85
N PRO A 60 7.74 -0.79 -18.40
CA PRO A 60 7.30 -1.04 -19.75
C PRO A 60 5.87 -0.52 -20.04
N PRO A 61 5.61 0.03 -21.24
CA PRO A 61 4.40 0.80 -21.53
C PRO A 61 3.09 0.08 -21.20
N GLY A 62 3.00 -1.22 -21.47
CA GLY A 62 1.78 -2.03 -21.28
C GLY A 62 1.35 -2.23 -19.82
N GLU A 63 2.15 -1.79 -18.85
CA GLU A 63 1.87 -1.99 -17.42
C GLU A 63 1.77 -0.66 -16.65
N ARG A 64 1.96 0.48 -17.30
CA ARG A 64 1.77 1.80 -16.68
C ARG A 64 0.40 1.91 -16.02
N ASP A 65 -0.64 1.51 -16.74
CA ASP A 65 -2.01 1.50 -16.24
C ASP A 65 -2.17 0.63 -14.98
N ARG A 66 -1.46 -0.50 -14.91
CA ARG A 66 -1.50 -1.36 -13.72
C ARG A 66 -0.79 -0.72 -12.52
N VAL A 67 0.33 -0.05 -12.75
CA VAL A 67 1.03 0.70 -11.69
C VAL A 67 0.19 1.89 -11.22
N GLU A 68 -0.46 2.62 -12.12
CA GLU A 68 -1.41 3.69 -11.76
C GLU A 68 -2.61 3.16 -10.98
N GLN A 69 -3.16 2.02 -11.38
CA GLN A 69 -4.22 1.36 -10.63
C GLN A 69 -3.77 0.93 -9.23
N ALA A 70 -2.53 0.43 -9.10
CA ALA A 70 -1.94 0.08 -7.81
C ALA A 70 -1.82 1.31 -6.89
N LYS A 71 -1.27 2.41 -7.40
CA LYS A 71 -1.19 3.69 -6.67
C LYS A 71 -2.57 4.19 -6.26
N THR A 72 -3.55 4.10 -7.14
CA THR A 72 -4.94 4.49 -6.86
C THR A 72 -5.54 3.67 -5.72
N ASN A 73 -5.34 2.35 -5.75
CA ASN A 73 -5.80 1.46 -4.70
C ASN A 73 -5.11 1.76 -3.36
N LEU A 74 -3.78 1.94 -3.36
CA LEU A 74 -3.02 2.29 -2.15
C LEU A 74 -3.49 3.62 -1.53
N ARG A 75 -3.75 4.65 -2.34
CA ARG A 75 -4.30 5.93 -1.85
C ARG A 75 -5.68 5.75 -1.20
N ARG A 76 -6.52 4.88 -1.77
CA ARG A 76 -7.83 4.54 -1.19
C ARG A 76 -7.68 3.82 0.16
N GLU A 77 -6.81 2.82 0.22
CA GLU A 77 -6.52 2.05 1.44
C GLU A 77 -5.93 2.93 2.56
N ARG A 78 -5.06 3.88 2.20
CA ARG A 78 -4.53 4.90 3.11
C ARG A 78 -5.65 5.75 3.68
N LEU A 79 -6.55 6.26 2.82
CA LEU A 79 -7.68 7.09 3.24
C LEU A 79 -8.61 6.34 4.19
N GLN A 80 -8.95 5.08 3.88
CA GLN A 80 -9.81 4.26 4.74
C GLN A 80 -9.19 4.03 6.12
N ARG A 81 -7.88 3.76 6.18
CA ARG A 81 -7.16 3.61 7.46
C ARG A 81 -7.14 4.92 8.25
N LYS A 82 -6.93 6.05 7.57
CA LYS A 82 -6.99 7.38 8.20
C LYS A 82 -8.39 7.66 8.78
N GLN A 83 -9.45 7.41 8.01
CA GLN A 83 -10.84 7.55 8.51
C GLN A 83 -11.12 6.66 9.72
N ARG A 84 -10.67 5.39 9.68
CA ARG A 84 -10.79 4.50 10.85
C ARG A 84 -10.01 5.03 12.06
N LEU A 85 -8.84 5.63 11.84
CA LEU A 85 -8.04 6.27 12.89
C LEU A 85 -8.70 7.56 13.41
N GLU A 86 -9.49 8.27 12.62
CA GLU A 86 -10.19 9.51 13.01
C GLU A 86 -11.50 9.21 13.76
N GLU A 87 -12.28 8.24 13.31
CA GLU A 87 -13.67 8.07 13.74
C GLU A 87 -13.97 6.70 14.36
N GLY A 88 -13.11 5.70 14.14
CA GLY A 88 -13.36 4.33 14.58
C GLY A 88 -13.29 4.17 16.09
N ASP A 89 -14.18 3.34 16.64
CA ASP A 89 -14.06 2.82 18.00
C ASP A 89 -12.97 1.73 18.02
N ILE A 90 -11.75 2.15 18.30
CA ILE A 90 -10.54 1.33 18.25
C ILE A 90 -9.74 1.50 19.53
N SER A 91 -8.97 0.48 19.90
CA SER A 91 -7.99 0.60 20.98
C SER A 91 -6.83 1.51 20.57
N ARG A 92 -6.04 1.94 21.57
CA ARG A 92 -4.78 2.65 21.34
C ARG A 92 -3.79 1.81 20.51
N GLU A 93 -3.73 0.51 20.76
CA GLU A 93 -2.84 -0.45 20.07
C GLU A 93 -3.25 -0.61 18.60
N GLU A 94 -4.56 -0.73 18.33
CA GLU A 94 -5.08 -0.73 16.95
C GLU A 94 -4.78 0.61 16.25
N GLY A 95 -4.88 1.73 16.96
CA GLY A 95 -4.50 3.04 16.47
C GLY A 95 -3.01 3.11 16.07
N GLU A 96 -2.11 2.57 16.88
CA GLU A 96 -0.68 2.49 16.58
C GLU A 96 -0.41 1.64 15.31
N ILE A 97 -1.09 0.50 15.17
CA ILE A 97 -1.01 -0.35 13.97
C ILE A 97 -1.50 0.40 12.72
N LEU A 98 -2.59 1.16 12.83
CA LEU A 98 -3.09 1.99 11.74
C LEU A 98 -2.09 3.07 11.34
N VAL A 99 -1.46 3.74 12.30
CA VAL A 99 -0.40 4.73 12.02
C VAL A 99 0.75 4.11 11.24
N ASP A 100 1.27 2.97 11.70
CA ASP A 100 2.39 2.29 11.06
C ASP A 100 2.01 1.81 9.64
N SER A 101 0.79 1.31 9.47
CA SER A 101 0.25 0.90 8.17
C SER A 101 0.11 2.10 7.22
N ILE A 102 -0.42 3.23 7.67
CA ILE A 102 -0.57 4.45 6.86
C ILE A 102 0.78 4.99 6.41
N ILE A 103 1.73 5.16 7.34
CA ILE A 103 3.08 5.66 7.02
C ILE A 103 3.78 4.70 6.06
N GLY A 104 3.59 3.39 6.25
CA GLY A 104 4.09 2.36 5.36
C GLY A 104 3.54 2.45 3.93
N ILE A 105 2.24 2.73 3.79
CA ILE A 105 1.60 2.98 2.48
C ILE A 105 2.15 4.26 1.84
N ASP A 106 2.31 5.34 2.61
CA ASP A 106 2.86 6.61 2.12
C ASP A 106 4.29 6.41 1.59
N ARG A 107 5.10 5.61 2.28
CA ARG A 107 6.42 5.21 1.80
C ARG A 107 6.38 4.40 0.50
N ALA A 108 5.45 3.46 0.40
CA ALA A 108 5.26 2.69 -0.83
C ALA A 108 4.87 3.61 -2.00
N LEU A 109 3.91 4.50 -1.80
CA LEU A 109 3.47 5.49 -2.79
C LEU A 109 4.65 6.36 -3.28
N ASN A 110 5.45 6.90 -2.37
CA ASN A 110 6.63 7.70 -2.72
C ASN A 110 7.62 6.92 -3.59
N ALA A 111 7.83 5.63 -3.31
CA ALA A 111 8.71 4.79 -4.11
C ALA A 111 8.16 4.53 -5.52
N LEU A 112 6.84 4.32 -5.65
CA LEU A 112 6.17 4.13 -6.95
C LEU A 112 6.13 5.41 -7.80
N GLU A 113 5.99 6.57 -7.16
CA GLU A 113 5.98 7.88 -7.82
C GLU A 113 7.36 8.25 -8.39
N ASN A 114 8.43 8.02 -7.61
CA ASN A 114 9.80 8.28 -8.06
C ASN A 114 10.20 7.48 -9.31
N LEU A 115 9.70 6.24 -9.47
CA LEU A 115 9.96 5.48 -10.69
C LEU A 115 9.20 6.05 -11.91
N GLY A 116 7.99 6.59 -11.71
CA GLY A 116 7.23 7.21 -12.80
C GLY A 116 7.97 8.39 -13.44
N ALA A 117 8.64 9.21 -12.62
CA ALA A 117 9.46 10.32 -13.10
C ALA A 117 10.70 9.82 -13.86
N ALA A 118 11.43 8.84 -13.32
CA ALA A 118 12.59 8.25 -13.98
C ALA A 118 12.23 7.54 -15.31
N ASN A 119 11.04 6.94 -15.40
CA ASN A 119 10.58 6.24 -16.60
C ASN A 119 10.37 7.19 -17.79
N LEU A 120 9.90 8.42 -17.56
CA LEU A 120 9.73 9.42 -18.62
C LEU A 120 11.07 9.84 -19.24
N GLU A 121 12.14 9.88 -18.44
CA GLU A 121 13.49 10.17 -18.93
C GLU A 121 14.12 8.97 -19.66
N ALA A 122 13.77 7.74 -19.27
CA ALA A 122 14.37 6.53 -19.80
C ALA A 122 13.64 5.91 -21.02
N GLU A 123 12.47 6.42 -21.44
CA GLU A 123 11.81 6.04 -22.70
C GLU A 123 12.71 6.23 -23.95
N GLU A 124 13.77 7.03 -23.86
CA GLU A 124 14.76 7.18 -24.92
C GLU A 124 15.68 5.96 -25.10
N ARG A 125 15.73 5.04 -24.14
CA ARG A 125 16.68 3.92 -24.14
C ARG A 125 16.03 2.65 -23.58
N THR A 126 15.52 1.75 -24.43
CA THR A 126 15.69 0.27 -24.30
C THR A 126 14.70 -0.57 -25.13
N LYS A 127 15.19 -1.73 -25.59
CA LYS A 127 14.45 -2.83 -26.24
C LYS A 127 14.86 -4.16 -25.60
N GLU A 128 14.11 -4.68 -24.62
CA GLU A 128 14.31 -6.06 -24.13
C GLU A 128 12.98 -6.76 -23.76
N ALA A 129 12.54 -7.70 -24.60
CA ALA A 129 11.25 -8.37 -24.46
C ALA A 129 11.19 -9.48 -23.37
N ALA A 130 12.33 -10.09 -23.04
CA ALA A 130 12.40 -11.16 -22.03
C ALA A 130 12.15 -10.61 -20.62
N ASP A 131 12.73 -9.45 -20.34
CA ASP A 131 12.58 -8.73 -19.08
C ASP A 131 11.16 -8.24 -18.85
N GLN A 132 10.51 -7.80 -19.92
CA GLN A 132 9.08 -7.47 -19.92
C GLN A 132 8.24 -8.68 -19.48
N LYS A 133 8.41 -9.87 -20.06
CA LYS A 133 7.56 -11.05 -19.74
C LYS A 133 7.68 -11.50 -18.27
N ARG A 134 8.89 -11.46 -17.70
CA ARG A 134 9.10 -11.81 -16.27
C ARG A 134 8.39 -10.81 -15.37
N TRP A 135 8.48 -9.53 -15.71
CA TRP A 135 7.85 -8.44 -14.99
C TRP A 135 6.32 -8.46 -15.07
N MET A 136 5.75 -8.73 -16.25
CA MET A 136 4.32 -8.95 -16.44
C MET A 136 3.77 -10.01 -15.47
N SER A 137 4.51 -11.11 -15.30
CA SER A 137 4.11 -12.22 -14.45
C SER A 137 4.15 -11.85 -12.97
N PHE A 138 5.09 -10.99 -12.57
CA PHE A 138 5.23 -10.48 -11.21
C PHE A 138 4.10 -9.50 -10.87
N LEU A 139 3.86 -8.50 -11.72
CA LEU A 139 2.81 -7.50 -11.50
C LEU A 139 1.41 -8.13 -11.42
N GLN A 140 1.17 -9.19 -12.19
CA GLN A 140 -0.09 -9.95 -12.12
C GLN A 140 -0.29 -10.69 -10.79
N LYS A 141 0.80 -11.14 -10.16
CA LYS A 141 0.74 -11.79 -8.85
C LYS A 141 0.54 -10.75 -7.75
N ALA A 142 1.36 -9.70 -7.75
CA ALA A 142 1.32 -8.66 -6.73
C ALA A 142 0.01 -7.85 -6.76
N LEU A 143 -0.56 -7.55 -7.93
CA LEU A 143 -1.80 -6.75 -8.01
C LEU A 143 -3.08 -7.60 -7.96
N GLY A 144 -2.90 -8.92 -7.87
CA GLY A 144 -3.93 -9.94 -7.98
C GLY A 144 -4.61 -9.90 -9.36
N LYS A 145 -4.59 -10.99 -10.10
CA LYS A 145 -5.58 -11.21 -11.16
C LYS A 145 -6.98 -11.22 -10.55
N LYS A 146 -7.92 -10.60 -11.26
CA LYS A 146 -9.36 -10.79 -11.05
C LYS A 146 -9.65 -12.29 -11.10
N ASP A 147 -9.89 -12.93 -9.95
CA ASP A 147 -10.82 -14.05 -9.94
C ASP A 147 -12.22 -13.46 -9.96
N ALA A 148 -12.57 -12.95 -11.15
CA ALA A 148 -13.95 -12.92 -11.54
C ALA A 148 -14.40 -14.37 -11.64
N ASN A 149 -15.32 -14.74 -10.75
CA ASN A 149 -16.21 -15.88 -10.86
C ASN A 149 -15.70 -17.25 -10.34
N LYS A 150 -16.02 -17.53 -9.07
CA LYS A 150 -16.67 -18.79 -8.68
C LYS A 150 -17.40 -18.65 -7.33
N ARG A 151 -18.52 -17.92 -7.34
CA ARG A 151 -19.57 -18.06 -6.32
C ARG A 151 -20.96 -17.88 -6.94
N SER A 152 -21.54 -19.02 -7.29
CA SER A 152 -22.96 -19.40 -7.39
C SER A 152 -23.04 -20.52 -8.42
N GLN A 153 -23.70 -21.65 -8.23
CA GLN A 153 -24.58 -22.19 -7.17
C GLN A 153 -24.56 -23.73 -7.43
N LEU A 154 -24.62 -24.55 -6.38
CA LEU A 154 -25.76 -25.45 -6.11
C LEU A 154 -26.30 -26.17 -7.35
#